data_AF-A0A091SKL7-F1
#
_entry.id   AF-A0A091SKL7-F1
#
_cell.length_a   1.000
_cell.length_b   1.000
_cell.length_c   1.000
_cell.angle_alpha   90.00
_cell.angle_beta   90.00
_cell.angle_gamma   90.00
#
_symmetry.space_group_name_H-M   'P 1'
#
loop_
_entity.id
_entity.type
_entity.pdbx_description
1 polymer ?
#
loop_
_entity_poly.entity_id
_entity_poly.type
_entity_poly.pdbx_seq_one_letter_code
_entity_poly.pdbx_strand_id
1 'polypeptide(L)'
;KNGMIGNIYSMGLALQALEATSKFYAPRKWDCAQAFSKVYGHDYRQPMAIAQVLPALVGRSYLEAAHVDCVSASMSPSLQMSPSSTSETSGASKALITVQYSITNKLQGRHFSYTTSVQVPDGSTLLKVMQVAEEDKPKIF
;
A
#
# COMPACT_ATOMS: atom_id res chain seq x y z
N LYS A 1 -12.89 9.34 12.95
CA LYS A 1 -13.79 8.21 12.61
C LYS A 1 -13.06 6.86 12.46
N ASN A 2 -11.73 6.83 12.29
CA ASN A 2 -10.90 5.62 12.41
C ASN A 2 -9.42 5.94 12.71
N GLY A 3 -9.10 7.17 13.14
CA GLY A 3 -7.74 7.66 13.38
C GLY A 3 -6.98 8.14 12.15
N MET A 4 -7.42 7.78 10.93
CA MET A 4 -6.66 7.99 9.70
C MET A 4 -6.80 9.41 9.12
N ILE A 5 -5.72 9.89 8.52
CA ILE A 5 -5.68 11.11 7.70
C ILE A 5 -5.36 10.67 6.26
N GLY A 6 -6.34 10.80 5.39
CA GLY A 6 -6.30 10.20 4.05
C GLY A 6 -6.59 8.70 4.09
N ASN A 7 -5.64 7.88 3.66
CA ASN A 7 -5.72 6.42 3.60
C ASN A 7 -4.49 5.73 4.24
N ILE A 8 -4.44 4.40 4.20
CA ILE A 8 -3.36 3.60 4.84
C ILE A 8 -1.96 3.88 4.30
N TYR A 9 -1.86 4.33 3.04
CA TYR A 9 -0.60 4.63 2.36
C TYR A 9 -0.15 6.08 2.61
N SER A 10 -1.07 7.03 2.83
CA SER A 10 -0.70 8.41 3.19
C SER A 10 -0.39 8.57 4.68
N MET A 11 -0.81 7.61 5.50
CA MET A 11 -0.81 7.75 6.94
C MET A 11 0.58 7.84 7.58
N GLY A 12 1.56 7.09 7.05
CA GLY A 12 2.93 7.14 7.54
C GLY A 12 3.53 8.54 7.47
N LEU A 13 3.28 9.26 6.37
CA LEU A 13 3.73 10.64 6.20
C LEU A 13 2.92 11.61 7.09
N ALA A 14 1.62 11.36 7.25
CA ALA A 14 0.78 12.17 8.13
C ALA A 14 1.22 12.09 9.61
N LEU A 15 1.60 10.89 10.08
CA LEU A 15 2.17 10.68 11.42
C LEU A 15 3.45 11.52 11.61
N GLN A 16 4.40 11.43 10.67
CA GLN A 16 5.64 12.22 10.73
C GLN A 16 5.37 13.72 10.77
N ALA A 17 4.47 14.21 9.91
CA ALA A 17 4.13 15.62 9.83
C ALA A 17 3.49 16.14 11.12
N LEU A 18 2.56 15.37 11.70
CA LEU A 18 1.89 15.76 12.94
C LEU A 18 2.81 15.69 14.15
N GLU A 19 3.72 14.72 14.22
CA GLU A 19 4.74 14.69 15.28
C GLU A 19 5.61 15.96 15.24
N ALA A 20 6.09 16.32 14.04
CA ALA A 20 6.93 17.50 13.82
C ALA A 20 6.19 18.83 14.08
N THR A 21 4.87 18.85 13.96
CA THR A 21 4.02 20.06 14.08
C THR A 21 3.10 20.05 15.29
N SER A 22 3.42 19.23 16.31
CA SER A 22 2.66 19.07 17.56
C SER A 22 2.19 20.38 18.23
N LYS A 23 2.95 21.46 18.06
CA LYS A 23 2.65 22.79 18.62
C LYS A 23 1.45 23.50 17.97
N PHE A 24 0.98 23.06 16.79
CA PHE A 24 0.08 23.87 15.94
C PHE A 24 -1.36 23.37 15.81
N TYR A 25 -1.70 22.17 16.30
CA TYR A 25 -3.05 21.61 16.12
C TYR A 25 -3.90 21.52 17.40
N ALA A 26 -3.42 22.06 18.52
CA ALA A 26 -4.30 22.36 19.65
C ALA A 26 -5.34 23.42 19.20
N PRO A 27 -6.65 23.26 19.52
CA PRO A 27 -7.24 22.41 20.55
C PRO A 27 -7.76 21.04 20.08
N ARG A 28 -7.60 20.68 18.80
CA ARG A 28 -8.10 19.41 18.27
C ARG A 28 -7.16 18.27 18.68
N LYS A 29 -7.51 17.55 19.75
CA LYS A 29 -6.81 16.32 20.13
C LYS A 29 -6.97 15.29 19.02
N TRP A 30 -5.88 15.00 18.32
CA TRP A 30 -5.79 13.86 17.42
C TRP A 30 -5.26 12.66 18.21
N ASP A 31 -5.93 11.52 18.07
CA ASP A 31 -5.57 10.28 18.75
C ASP A 31 -4.46 9.55 17.95
N CYS A 32 -3.21 9.86 18.28
CA CYS A 32 -2.03 9.25 17.68
C CYS A 32 -2.00 7.73 17.92
N ALA A 33 -2.45 7.24 19.07
CA ALA A 33 -2.44 5.81 19.39
C ALA A 33 -3.42 5.03 18.48
N GLN A 34 -4.61 5.58 18.25
CA GLN A 34 -5.57 5.00 17.30
C GLN A 34 -5.00 4.95 15.88
N ALA A 35 -4.37 6.03 15.43
CA ALA A 35 -3.73 6.12 14.13
C ALA A 35 -2.56 5.13 13.96
N PHE A 36 -1.67 5.07 14.95
CA PHE A 36 -0.54 4.16 14.98
C PHE A 36 -0.98 2.70 14.93
N SER A 37 -2.01 2.32 15.69
CA SER A 37 -2.55 0.95 15.69
C SER A 37 -3.02 0.50 14.30
N LYS A 38 -3.63 1.40 13.52
CA LYS A 38 -4.07 1.09 12.15
C LYS A 38 -2.91 0.83 11.20
N VAL A 39 -1.87 1.64 11.33
CA VAL A 39 -0.67 1.55 10.51
C VAL A 39 0.14 0.32 10.89
N TYR A 40 0.41 0.12 12.17
CA TYR A 40 1.16 -1.03 12.67
C TYR A 40 0.51 -2.38 12.31
N GLY A 41 -0.82 -2.46 12.32
CA GLY A 41 -1.55 -3.68 12.01
C GLY A 41 -1.77 -3.98 10.53
N HIS A 42 -1.26 -3.16 9.60
CA HIS A 42 -1.49 -3.36 8.17
C HIS A 42 -0.41 -4.22 7.52
N ASP A 43 -0.82 -5.16 6.64
CA ASP A 43 0.09 -5.98 5.83
C ASP A 43 0.59 -5.19 4.62
N TYR A 44 1.68 -4.44 4.80
CA TYR A 44 2.33 -3.71 3.72
C TYR A 44 3.14 -4.66 2.82
N ARG A 45 2.68 -4.83 1.58
CA ARG A 45 3.41 -5.62 0.56
C ARG A 45 4.25 -4.79 -0.40
N GLN A 46 3.98 -3.49 -0.48
CA GLN A 46 4.69 -2.59 -1.39
C GLN A 46 5.90 -1.97 -0.69
N PRO A 47 7.15 -2.20 -1.15
CA PRO A 47 8.36 -1.68 -0.50
C PRO A 47 8.35 -0.17 -0.30
N MET A 48 7.78 0.58 -1.26
CA MET A 48 7.68 2.03 -1.13
C MET A 48 6.74 2.44 0.00
N ALA A 49 5.61 1.73 0.18
CA ALA A 49 4.71 2.00 1.29
C ALA A 49 5.38 1.70 2.63
N ILE A 50 6.17 0.61 2.71
CA ILE A 50 6.99 0.29 3.88
C ILE A 50 7.99 1.43 4.15
N ALA A 51 8.72 1.90 3.14
CA ALA A 51 9.72 2.96 3.29
C ALA A 51 9.13 4.30 3.77
N GLN A 52 7.89 4.61 3.39
CA GLN A 52 7.20 5.83 3.83
C GLN A 52 6.65 5.74 5.26
N VAL A 53 6.30 4.53 5.70
CA VAL A 53 5.66 4.32 7.01
C VAL A 53 6.66 3.97 8.11
N LEU A 54 7.76 3.32 7.75
CA LEU A 54 8.77 2.85 8.69
C LEU A 54 9.32 3.96 9.60
N PRO A 55 9.65 5.18 9.13
CA PRO A 55 10.13 6.24 10.03
C PRO A 55 9.14 6.52 11.16
N ALA A 56 7.85 6.70 10.84
CA ALA A 56 6.82 6.93 11.85
C ALA A 56 6.70 5.76 12.84
N LEU A 57 6.80 4.52 12.35
CA LEU A 57 6.73 3.31 13.18
C LEU A 57 7.88 3.21 14.19
N VAL A 58 9.04 3.76 13.87
CA VAL A 58 10.21 3.80 14.77
C VAL A 58 10.34 5.14 15.50
N GLY A 59 9.29 5.96 15.49
CA GLY A 59 9.27 7.25 16.19
C GLY A 59 10.20 8.31 15.59
N ARG A 60 10.45 8.23 14.28
CA ARG A 60 11.30 9.15 13.53
C ARG A 60 10.54 9.88 12.43
N SER A 61 11.12 10.98 11.97
CA SER A 61 10.67 11.69 10.77
C SER A 61 11.81 11.94 9.78
N TYR A 62 11.47 12.27 8.53
CA TYR A 62 12.48 12.69 7.56
C TYR A 62 13.27 13.96 7.95
N LEU A 63 12.78 14.76 8.91
CA LEU A 63 13.54 15.90 9.42
C LEU A 63 14.82 15.48 10.17
N GLU A 64 14.87 14.24 10.68
CA GLU A 64 16.05 13.69 11.35
C GLU A 64 17.07 13.10 10.38
N ALA A 65 16.77 13.02 9.09
CA ALA A 65 17.66 12.37 8.11
C ALA A 65 19.05 13.03 8.04
N ALA A 66 19.13 14.35 8.26
CA ALA A 66 20.38 15.08 8.29
C ALA A 66 21.25 14.80 9.53
N HIS A 67 20.67 14.20 10.57
CA HIS A 67 21.32 13.94 11.87
C HIS A 67 21.62 12.46 12.10
N VAL A 68 21.52 11.63 11.05
CA VAL A 68 21.84 10.20 11.14
C VAL A 68 23.35 10.03 11.28
N ASP A 69 23.78 9.51 12.43
CA ASP A 69 25.16 9.10 12.64
C ASP A 69 25.38 7.70 12.03
N CYS A 70 26.07 7.67 10.89
CA CYS A 70 26.39 6.43 10.18
C CYS A 70 27.47 5.59 10.87
N VAL A 71 28.20 6.13 11.85
CA VAL A 71 29.31 5.44 12.53
C VAL A 71 28.79 4.60 13.70
N SER A 72 27.76 5.10 14.40
CA SER A 72 27.11 4.40 15.51
C SER A 72 25.93 3.51 15.10
N ALA A 73 25.53 3.54 13.82
CA ALA A 73 24.57 2.61 13.22
C ALA A 73 25.16 1.19 13.05
N SER A 74 25.72 0.62 14.12
CA SER A 74 26.00 -0.82 14.23
C SER A 74 24.68 -1.57 14.44
N MET A 75 23.83 -1.54 13.42
CA MET A 75 22.77 -2.53 13.30
C MET A 75 23.45 -3.78 12.76
N SER A 76 23.83 -4.70 13.64
CA SER A 76 24.06 -6.08 13.21
C SER A 76 22.71 -6.59 12.70
N PRO A 77 22.49 -6.81 11.40
CA PRO A 77 21.32 -7.53 10.98
C PRO A 77 21.73 -9.00 11.09
N SER A 78 21.66 -9.57 12.29
CA SER A 78 21.18 -10.94 12.39
C SER A 78 19.67 -10.95 12.14
N LEU A 79 19.23 -10.30 11.05
CA LEU A 79 18.11 -10.79 10.28
C LEU A 79 18.60 -12.11 9.73
N GLN A 80 18.56 -13.16 10.55
CA GLN A 80 18.47 -14.50 10.02
C GLN A 80 17.29 -14.42 9.07
N MET A 81 17.62 -14.40 7.78
CA MET A 81 16.68 -14.57 6.70
C MET A 81 16.15 -15.98 6.93
N SER A 82 15.20 -16.09 7.87
CA SER A 82 14.39 -17.29 8.01
C SER A 82 13.87 -17.47 6.60
N PRO A 83 14.22 -18.57 5.90
CA PRO A 83 13.75 -18.78 4.56
C PRO A 83 12.25 -18.55 4.66
N SER A 84 11.77 -17.51 3.96
CA SER A 84 10.35 -17.25 3.91
C SER A 84 9.79 -18.60 3.54
N SER A 85 8.99 -19.19 4.41
CA SER A 85 8.18 -20.31 4.03
C SER A 85 7.26 -19.73 2.96
N THR A 86 7.73 -19.71 1.71
CA THR A 86 6.92 -20.10 0.58
C THR A 86 6.36 -21.44 1.00
N SER A 87 5.29 -21.38 1.78
CA SER A 87 4.15 -22.22 1.48
C SER A 87 3.87 -21.92 0.02
N GLU A 88 4.56 -22.65 -0.86
CA GLU A 88 3.92 -23.16 -2.04
C GLU A 88 2.60 -23.69 -1.50
N THR A 89 1.56 -22.89 -1.63
CA THR A 89 0.21 -23.33 -1.38
C THR A 89 0.01 -24.46 -2.37
N SER A 90 0.27 -25.67 -1.87
CA SER A 90 0.00 -26.96 -2.49
C SER A 90 -1.21 -26.82 -3.38
N GLY A 91 -0.99 -26.87 -4.70
CA GLY A 91 -1.89 -27.23 -5.81
C GLY A 91 -3.41 -27.12 -5.63
N ALA A 92 -3.91 -26.25 -4.77
CA ALA A 92 -5.32 -26.06 -4.56
C ALA A 92 -5.78 -25.22 -5.73
N SER A 93 -6.59 -25.82 -6.61
CA SER A 93 -7.30 -25.09 -7.65
C SER A 93 -7.99 -23.89 -7.00
N LYS A 94 -7.43 -22.70 -7.20
CA LYS A 94 -8.04 -21.48 -6.69
C LYS A 94 -9.36 -21.31 -7.44
N ALA A 95 -10.43 -21.07 -6.69
CA ALA A 95 -11.75 -20.81 -7.27
C ALA A 95 -11.63 -19.66 -8.29
N LEU A 96 -12.34 -19.78 -9.42
CA LEU A 96 -12.43 -18.68 -10.36
C LEU A 96 -13.42 -17.64 -9.82
N ILE A 97 -13.07 -16.37 -9.97
CA ILE A 97 -13.94 -15.24 -9.70
C ILE A 97 -14.21 -14.48 -11.01
N THR A 98 -15.40 -13.91 -11.12
CA THR A 98 -15.78 -13.06 -12.25
C THR A 98 -15.72 -11.60 -11.83
N VAL A 99 -14.94 -10.81 -12.56
CA VAL A 99 -14.76 -9.36 -12.32
C VAL A 99 -15.39 -8.60 -13.49
N GLN A 100 -16.19 -7.58 -13.20
CA GLN A 100 -16.63 -6.62 -14.21
C GLN A 100 -15.54 -5.57 -14.41
N TYR A 101 -14.90 -5.59 -15.58
CA TYR A 101 -13.83 -4.66 -15.95
C TYR A 101 -14.33 -3.64 -16.96
N SER A 102 -14.13 -2.36 -16.68
CA SER A 102 -14.56 -1.26 -17.53
C SER A 102 -13.43 -0.28 -17.79
N ILE A 103 -13.30 0.16 -19.05
CA ILE A 103 -12.45 1.29 -19.45
C ILE A 103 -13.34 2.41 -20.00
N THR A 104 -13.05 3.65 -19.65
CA THR A 104 -13.87 4.80 -20.04
C THR A 104 -12.98 6.00 -20.29
N ASN A 105 -13.16 6.64 -21.45
CA ASN A 105 -12.59 7.95 -21.74
C ASN A 105 -13.71 8.94 -22.03
N LYS A 106 -13.81 9.96 -21.17
CA LYS A 106 -14.71 11.11 -21.31
C LYS A 106 -13.95 12.45 -21.26
N LEU A 107 -12.62 12.40 -21.28
CA LEU A 107 -11.76 13.56 -21.04
C LEU A 107 -11.28 14.20 -22.35
N GLN A 108 -10.77 13.39 -23.28
CA GLN A 108 -10.15 13.92 -24.49
C GLN A 108 -10.25 12.95 -25.67
N GLY A 109 -10.46 13.50 -26.87
CA GLY A 109 -10.53 12.74 -28.12
C GLY A 109 -11.89 12.05 -28.31
N ARG A 110 -11.88 10.83 -28.84
CA ARG A 110 -13.11 10.04 -29.02
C ARG A 110 -13.56 9.46 -27.69
N HIS A 111 -14.79 9.78 -27.31
CA HIS A 111 -15.39 9.22 -26.10
C HIS A 111 -15.71 7.74 -26.29
N PHE A 112 -15.41 6.94 -25.28
CA PHE A 112 -15.78 5.52 -25.28
C PHE A 112 -16.03 5.01 -23.86
N SER A 113 -16.77 3.93 -23.77
CA SER A 113 -17.04 3.19 -22.54
C SER A 113 -17.21 1.72 -22.90
N TYR A 114 -16.23 0.89 -22.57
CA TYR A 114 -16.27 -0.56 -22.81
C TYR A 114 -16.32 -1.29 -21.48
N THR A 115 -17.04 -2.40 -21.44
CA THR A 115 -17.16 -3.25 -20.24
C THR A 115 -17.18 -4.71 -20.66
N THR A 116 -16.48 -5.55 -19.90
CA THR A 116 -16.45 -6.99 -20.11
C THR A 116 -16.36 -7.72 -18.77
N SER A 117 -16.88 -8.95 -18.73
CA SER A 117 -16.74 -9.83 -17.58
C SER A 117 -15.51 -10.70 -17.78
N VAL A 118 -14.58 -10.69 -16.82
CA VAL A 118 -13.30 -11.40 -16.89
C VAL A 118 -13.27 -12.46 -15.79
N GLN A 119 -12.99 -13.71 -16.15
CA GLN A 119 -12.76 -14.77 -15.16
C GLN A 119 -11.28 -14.93 -14.87
N VAL A 120 -10.91 -14.84 -13.60
CA VAL A 120 -9.53 -15.03 -13.13
C VAL A 120 -9.51 -15.88 -11.86
N PRO A 121 -8.40 -16.60 -11.56
CA PRO A 121 -8.24 -17.26 -10.28
C PRO A 121 -8.32 -16.28 -9.11
N ASP A 122 -8.90 -16.71 -8.00
CA ASP A 122 -8.97 -15.91 -6.77
C ASP A 122 -7.58 -15.46 -6.30
N GLY A 123 -7.50 -14.22 -5.81
CA GLY A 123 -6.24 -13.56 -5.44
C GLY A 123 -5.39 -13.06 -6.63
N SER A 124 -5.91 -13.08 -7.85
CA SER A 124 -5.28 -12.39 -8.99
C SER A 124 -5.25 -10.88 -8.81
N THR A 125 -4.26 -10.22 -9.41
CA THR A 125 -4.15 -8.75 -9.38
C THR A 125 -5.01 -8.10 -10.46
N LEU A 126 -5.29 -6.79 -10.31
CA LEU A 126 -5.97 -6.01 -11.35
C LEU A 126 -5.21 -6.07 -12.69
N LEU A 127 -3.89 -6.07 -12.68
CA LEU A 127 -3.08 -6.23 -13.89
C LEU A 127 -3.38 -7.54 -14.63
N LYS A 128 -3.59 -8.64 -13.90
CA LYS A 128 -3.96 -9.92 -14.54
C LYS A 128 -5.36 -9.86 -15.16
N VAL A 129 -6.31 -9.16 -14.53
CA VAL A 129 -7.64 -8.92 -15.10
C VAL A 129 -7.53 -8.15 -16.42
N MET A 130 -6.68 -7.13 -16.47
CA MET A 130 -6.43 -6.34 -17.69
C MET A 130 -5.84 -7.20 -18.80
N GLN A 131 -4.82 -8.02 -18.49
CA GLN A 131 -4.19 -8.93 -19.46
C GLN A 131 -5.20 -9.92 -20.06
N VAL A 132 -6.06 -10.53 -19.24
CA VAL A 132 -7.08 -11.47 -19.74
C VAL A 132 -8.13 -10.73 -20.60
N ALA A 133 -8.49 -9.50 -20.25
CA ALA A 133 -9.40 -8.69 -21.08
C ALA A 133 -8.78 -8.32 -22.44
N GLU A 134 -7.49 -7.97 -22.47
CA GLU A 134 -6.72 -7.69 -23.68
C GLU A 134 -6.57 -8.95 -24.55
N GLU A 135 -6.29 -10.11 -23.95
CA GLU A 135 -6.21 -11.40 -24.65
C GLU A 135 -7.55 -11.80 -25.31
N ASP A 136 -8.69 -11.58 -24.63
CA ASP A 136 -10.02 -11.90 -25.16
C ASP A 136 -10.47 -10.91 -26.25
N LYS A 137 -10.21 -9.61 -26.06
CA LYS A 137 -10.71 -8.53 -26.92
C LYS A 137 -9.62 -7.46 -27.20
N PRO A 138 -8.54 -7.80 -27.93
CA PRO A 138 -7.35 -6.96 -28.10
C PRO A 138 -7.59 -5.68 -28.92
N LYS A 139 -8.74 -5.57 -29.59
CA LYS A 139 -9.14 -4.36 -30.34
C LYS A 139 -9.94 -3.38 -29.47
N ILE A 140 -10.27 -3.76 -28.24
CA ILE A 140 -11.14 -3.00 -27.33
C ILE A 140 -10.40 -2.64 -26.05
N PHE A 141 -9.75 -3.61 -25.41
CA PHE A 141 -8.99 -3.48 -24.16
C PHE A 141 -7.50 -3.67 -24.44
#